data_AF-A0A7W0Y5W2-F1
#
_entry.id   AF-A0A7W0Y5W2-F1
#
_cell.length_a   1.000
_cell.length_b   1.000
_cell.length_c   1.000
_cell.angle_alpha   90.00
_cell.angle_beta   90.00
_cell.angle_gamma   90.00
#
_symmetry.space_group_name_H-M   'P 1'
#
loop_
_entity.id
_entity.type
_entity.pdbx_description
1 polymer ?
#
loop_
_entity_poly.entity_id
_entity_poly.type
_entity_poly.pdbx_seq_one_letter_code
_entity_poly.pdbx_strand_id
1 'polypeptide(L)'
;IDRKKPELKKPEPKIAKVPKPVDPYADPVPAKPKVDPVEAYRTGLQQYARGDTTGALATFKSSLQSNASFAPTYRGLGLVYEKMGNKGAARTAFKKYLQLAPNAGDAENIKDRMEKL
;
A
#
# COMPACT_ATOMS: atom_id res chain seq x y z
N ILE A 1 -25.30 48.57 -15.44
CA ILE A 1 -26.18 47.40 -15.23
C ILE A 1 -25.25 46.26 -14.85
N ASP A 2 -25.02 46.03 -13.56
CA ASP A 2 -24.18 44.91 -13.11
C ASP A 2 -25.05 44.00 -12.23
N ARG A 3 -25.75 43.07 -12.89
CA ARG A 3 -26.59 42.06 -12.27
C ARG A 3 -25.76 40.81 -12.01
N LYS A 4 -25.48 40.58 -10.73
CA LYS A 4 -25.60 39.32 -9.98
C LYS A 4 -24.88 38.05 -10.51
N LYS A 5 -24.00 37.54 -9.61
CA LYS A 5 -23.97 36.16 -9.03
C LYS A 5 -23.74 34.97 -10.01
N PRO A 6 -23.58 33.71 -9.53
CA PRO A 6 -22.99 33.16 -8.30
C PRO A 6 -21.98 32.00 -8.56
N GLU A 7 -21.27 31.61 -7.49
CA GLU A 7 -20.60 30.30 -7.34
C GLU A 7 -21.47 29.09 -7.74
N LEU A 8 -20.84 28.08 -8.36
CA LEU A 8 -21.35 26.70 -8.36
C LEU A 8 -20.23 25.71 -8.06
N LYS A 9 -20.40 25.03 -6.92
CA LYS A 9 -19.67 23.85 -6.44
C LYS A 9 -19.52 22.81 -7.54
N LYS A 10 -18.32 22.28 -7.76
CA LYS A 10 -18.11 21.14 -8.68
C LYS A 10 -18.01 19.81 -7.92
N PRO A 11 -18.62 18.74 -8.45
CA PRO A 11 -18.80 17.46 -7.77
C PRO A 11 -17.51 16.62 -7.82
N GLU A 12 -17.29 15.80 -6.79
CA GLU A 12 -16.20 14.82 -6.75
C GLU A 12 -16.41 13.70 -7.78
N PRO A 13 -15.40 13.33 -8.61
CA PRO A 13 -15.51 12.19 -9.49
C PRO A 13 -14.85 10.94 -8.88
N LYS A 14 -15.59 9.82 -8.91
CA LYS A 14 -15.04 8.46 -8.75
C LYS A 14 -14.77 7.85 -10.14
N ILE A 15 -13.79 6.93 -10.19
CA ILE A 15 -13.56 5.84 -11.18
C ILE A 15 -12.28 5.96 -12.05
N ALA A 16 -11.38 5.00 -11.83
CA ALA A 16 -10.54 4.17 -12.73
C ALA A 16 -9.89 4.69 -14.04
N LYS A 17 -8.89 3.89 -14.48
CA LYS A 17 -8.25 3.78 -15.81
C LYS A 17 -7.06 4.71 -16.11
N VAL A 18 -6.01 4.05 -16.61
CA VAL A 18 -4.88 4.47 -17.48
C VAL A 18 -4.54 5.96 -17.46
N PRO A 19 -3.29 6.35 -17.09
CA PRO A 19 -2.93 7.76 -17.11
C PRO A 19 -3.09 8.35 -18.53
N LYS A 20 -3.82 9.46 -18.58
CA LYS A 20 -3.99 10.35 -19.74
C LYS A 20 -2.63 10.88 -20.24
N PRO A 21 -2.51 11.30 -21.52
CA PRO A 21 -1.28 11.87 -22.06
C PRO A 21 -0.81 13.02 -21.17
N VAL A 22 0.45 12.97 -20.75
CA VAL A 22 1.05 13.93 -19.83
C VAL A 22 1.13 15.31 -20.50
N ASP A 23 0.73 16.35 -19.77
CA ASP A 23 0.92 17.74 -20.17
C ASP A 23 2.43 18.05 -20.27
N PRO A 24 2.94 18.68 -21.35
CA PRO A 24 4.36 18.92 -21.54
C PRO A 24 4.98 19.93 -20.55
N TYR A 25 4.16 20.59 -19.71
CA TYR A 25 4.62 21.56 -18.69
C TYR A 25 4.30 21.14 -17.25
N ALA A 26 3.81 19.92 -17.01
CA ALA A 26 3.76 19.39 -15.66
C ALA A 26 5.18 19.02 -15.20
N ASP A 27 5.61 19.51 -14.03
CA ASP A 27 6.79 18.99 -13.34
C ASP A 27 6.78 17.45 -13.41
N PRO A 28 7.90 16.79 -13.78
CA PRO A 28 7.91 15.35 -13.93
C PRO A 28 7.41 14.75 -12.61
N VAL A 29 6.23 14.12 -12.64
CA VAL A 29 5.77 13.24 -11.57
C VAL A 29 6.98 12.39 -11.20
N PRO A 30 7.51 12.46 -9.96
CA PRO A 30 8.73 11.76 -9.61
C PRO A 30 8.50 10.30 -10.03
N ALA A 31 9.30 9.85 -11.01
CA ALA A 31 9.08 8.58 -11.66
C ALA A 31 8.94 7.53 -10.55
N LYS A 32 7.84 6.77 -10.56
CA LYS A 32 7.60 5.72 -9.55
C LYS A 32 8.92 5.00 -9.31
N PRO A 33 9.38 4.87 -8.05
CA PRO A 33 10.64 4.20 -7.77
C PRO A 33 10.68 2.89 -8.56
N LYS A 34 11.65 2.74 -9.46
CA LYS A 34 11.83 1.53 -10.29
C LYS A 34 12.36 0.34 -9.45
N VAL A 35 12.05 0.29 -8.16
CA VAL A 35 12.39 -0.86 -7.32
C VAL A 35 11.42 -1.96 -7.65
N ASP A 36 11.96 -3.13 -7.99
CA ASP A 36 11.12 -4.30 -8.22
C ASP A 36 10.35 -4.63 -6.94
N PRO A 37 9.00 -4.77 -6.99
CA PRO A 37 8.21 -4.98 -5.79
C PRO A 37 8.56 -6.29 -5.07
N VAL A 38 9.04 -7.30 -5.80
CA VAL A 38 9.51 -8.58 -5.24
C VAL A 38 10.84 -8.38 -4.54
N GLU A 39 11.78 -7.65 -5.13
CA GLU A 39 13.06 -7.31 -4.50
C GLU A 39 12.86 -6.51 -3.21
N ALA A 40 12.05 -5.43 -3.27
CA ALA A 40 11.72 -4.63 -2.09
C ALA A 40 11.04 -5.49 -1.01
N TYR A 41 10.13 -6.39 -1.39
CA TYR A 41 9.53 -7.32 -0.44
C TYR A 41 10.57 -8.24 0.23
N ARG A 42 11.50 -8.82 -0.54
CA ARG A 42 12.56 -9.69 -0.02
C ARG A 42 13.47 -8.93 0.95
N THR A 43 13.86 -7.71 0.61
CA THR A 43 14.68 -6.84 1.47
C THR A 43 13.94 -6.49 2.75
N GLY A 44 12.65 -6.15 2.68
CA GLY A 44 11.83 -5.87 3.86
C GLY A 44 11.71 -7.08 4.80
N LEU A 45 11.61 -8.30 4.26
CA LEU A 45 11.63 -9.52 5.07
C LEU A 45 12.98 -9.73 5.76
N GLN A 46 14.10 -9.47 5.09
CA GLN A 46 15.43 -9.57 5.70
C GLN A 46 15.60 -8.58 6.84
N GLN A 47 15.17 -7.34 6.67
CA GLN A 47 15.19 -6.32 7.73
C GLN A 47 14.31 -6.73 8.92
N TYR A 48 13.10 -7.22 8.65
CA TYR A 48 12.21 -7.73 9.69
C TYR A 48 12.84 -8.88 10.49
N ALA A 49 13.48 -9.83 9.80
CA ALA A 49 14.18 -10.96 10.40
C ALA A 49 15.35 -10.49 11.29
N ARG A 50 16.03 -9.41 10.92
CA ARG A 50 17.07 -8.76 11.72
C ARG A 50 16.53 -7.95 12.91
N GLY A 51 15.22 -7.81 13.05
CA GLY A 51 14.59 -6.99 14.09
C GLY A 51 14.40 -5.52 13.70
N ASP A 52 14.85 -5.11 12.52
CA ASP A 52 14.66 -3.76 12.01
C ASP A 52 13.25 -3.58 11.44
N THR A 53 12.28 -3.41 12.35
CA THR A 53 10.87 -3.20 11.99
C THR A 53 10.65 -1.87 11.28
N THR A 54 11.42 -0.84 11.62
CA THR A 54 11.28 0.51 11.04
C THR A 54 11.76 0.53 9.58
N GLY A 55 12.92 -0.05 9.31
CA GLY A 55 13.47 -0.25 7.97
C GLY A 55 12.57 -1.14 7.13
N ALA A 56 12.13 -2.28 7.68
CA ALA A 56 11.21 -3.19 7.00
C ALA A 56 9.92 -2.47 6.56
N LEU A 57 9.35 -1.64 7.42
CA LEU A 57 8.15 -0.85 7.12
C LEU A 57 8.40 0.13 5.97
N ALA A 58 9.51 0.85 5.98
CA ALA A 58 9.88 1.77 4.90
C ALA A 58 10.07 1.02 3.56
N THR A 59 10.79 -0.09 3.59
CA THR A 59 11.05 -0.89 2.38
C THR A 59 9.77 -1.54 1.84
N PHE A 60 8.87 -2.03 2.69
CA PHE A 60 7.56 -2.51 2.25
C PHE A 60 6.69 -1.39 1.66
N LYS A 61 6.75 -0.18 2.20
CA LYS A 61 6.07 0.98 1.57
C LYS A 61 6.61 1.24 0.16
N SER A 62 7.91 1.17 -0.05
CA SER A 62 8.49 1.30 -1.39
C SER A 62 8.03 0.18 -2.33
N SER A 63 7.90 -1.06 -1.85
CA SER A 63 7.29 -2.15 -2.63
C SER A 63 5.86 -1.82 -3.08
N LEU A 64 5.03 -1.23 -2.20
CA LEU A 64 3.68 -0.77 -2.53
C LEU A 64 3.65 0.45 -3.47
N GLN A 65 4.69 1.31 -3.44
CA GLN A 65 4.82 2.41 -4.40
C GLN A 65 5.06 1.88 -5.83
N SER A 66 5.81 0.79 -5.96
CA SER A 66 6.03 0.10 -7.23
C SER A 66 4.79 -0.67 -7.69
N ASN A 67 4.20 -1.47 -6.78
CA ASN A 67 2.98 -2.22 -7.05
C ASN A 67 2.06 -2.22 -5.82
N ALA A 68 1.05 -1.34 -5.85
CA ALA A 68 0.07 -1.19 -4.79
C ALA A 68 -0.83 -2.42 -4.59
N SER A 69 -0.86 -3.36 -5.53
CA SER A 69 -1.63 -4.61 -5.43
C SER A 69 -0.76 -5.82 -5.11
N PHE A 70 0.51 -5.63 -4.73
CA PHE A 70 1.39 -6.73 -4.42
C PHE A 70 1.05 -7.34 -3.06
N ALA A 71 0.22 -8.39 -3.08
CA ALA A 71 -0.29 -9.06 -1.89
C ALA A 71 0.79 -9.41 -0.85
N PRO A 72 1.94 -10.03 -1.22
CA PRO A 72 2.96 -10.44 -0.25
C PRO A 72 3.45 -9.28 0.63
N THR A 73 3.48 -8.06 0.11
CA THR A 73 3.89 -6.87 0.87
C THR A 73 2.91 -6.53 2.00
N TYR A 74 1.60 -6.69 1.78
CA TYR A 74 0.61 -6.51 2.85
C TYR A 74 0.74 -7.56 3.95
N ARG A 75 1.09 -8.80 3.59
CA ARG A 75 1.46 -9.83 4.58
C ARG A 75 2.69 -9.40 5.38
N GLY A 76 3.74 -8.93 4.71
CA GLY A 76 4.96 -8.42 5.35
C GLY A 76 4.69 -7.27 6.32
N LEU A 77 3.88 -6.29 5.91
CA LEU A 77 3.45 -5.18 6.76
C LEU A 77 2.68 -5.66 7.98
N GLY A 78 1.77 -6.62 7.83
CA GLY A 78 1.03 -7.19 8.96
C GLY A 78 1.96 -7.80 10.01
N LEU A 79 2.97 -8.56 9.58
CA LEU A 79 3.98 -9.14 10.47
C LEU A 79 4.83 -8.07 11.17
N VAL A 80 5.21 -7.02 10.46
CA VAL A 80 5.95 -5.88 11.02
C VAL A 80 5.11 -5.17 12.08
N TYR A 81 3.87 -4.83 11.77
CA TYR A 81 2.98 -4.15 12.70
C TYR A 81 2.63 -5.01 13.93
N GLU A 82 2.46 -6.32 13.75
CA GLU A 82 2.30 -7.28 14.84
C GLU A 82 3.50 -7.24 15.78
N LYS A 83 4.73 -7.28 15.24
CA LYS A 83 5.97 -7.21 16.02
C LYS A 83 6.16 -5.86 16.73
N MET A 84 5.64 -4.78 16.14
CA MET A 84 5.61 -3.45 16.76
C MET A 84 4.49 -3.31 17.81
N GLY A 85 3.64 -4.32 18.01
CA GLY A 85 2.48 -4.25 18.90
C GLY A 85 1.31 -3.44 18.36
N ASN A 86 1.38 -2.96 17.11
CA ASN A 86 0.31 -2.21 16.46
C ASN A 86 -0.73 -3.15 15.84
N LYS A 87 -1.54 -3.74 16.71
CA LYS A 87 -2.59 -4.70 16.37
C LYS A 87 -3.60 -4.15 15.33
N GLY A 88 -3.96 -2.88 15.43
CA GLY A 88 -4.90 -2.25 14.48
C GLY A 88 -4.35 -2.17 13.06
N ALA A 89 -3.11 -1.71 12.90
CA ALA A 89 -2.44 -1.65 11.61
C ALA A 89 -2.16 -3.06 11.05
N ALA A 90 -1.78 -4.01 11.92
CA ALA A 90 -1.53 -5.38 11.54
C ALA A 90 -2.79 -6.07 11.00
N ARG A 91 -3.94 -5.94 11.69
CA ARG A 91 -5.23 -6.46 11.22
C ARG A 91 -5.63 -5.86 9.87
N THR A 92 -5.41 -4.56 9.68
CA THR A 92 -5.73 -3.88 8.42
C THR A 92 -4.88 -4.41 7.27
N ALA A 93 -3.58 -4.61 7.49
CA ALA A 93 -2.65 -5.14 6.50
C ALA A 93 -2.98 -6.60 6.14
N PHE A 94 -3.21 -7.46 7.14
CA PHE A 94 -3.61 -8.85 6.93
C PHE A 94 -4.95 -8.97 6.21
N LYS A 95 -5.95 -8.16 6.57
CA LYS A 95 -7.23 -8.11 5.84
C LYS A 95 -7.01 -7.78 4.36
N LYS A 96 -6.13 -6.82 4.05
CA LYS A 96 -5.83 -6.46 2.66
C LYS A 96 -5.11 -7.58 1.90
N TYR A 97 -4.20 -8.28 2.56
CA TYR A 97 -3.55 -9.48 2.00
C TYR A 97 -4.57 -10.56 1.64
N LEU A 98 -5.47 -10.90 2.57
CA LEU A 98 -6.52 -11.92 2.35
C LEU A 98 -7.51 -11.51 1.25
N GLN A 99 -7.76 -10.22 1.05
CA GLN A 99 -8.55 -9.72 -0.07
C GLN A 99 -7.86 -9.88 -1.43
N LEU A 100 -6.53 -9.71 -1.47
CA LEU A 100 -5.76 -9.78 -2.72
C LEU A 100 -5.34 -11.20 -3.08
N ALA A 101 -5.09 -12.04 -2.08
CA ALA A 101 -4.65 -13.42 -2.23
C ALA A 101 -5.44 -14.36 -1.31
N PRO A 102 -6.77 -14.52 -1.51
CA PRO A 102 -7.62 -15.37 -0.66
C PRO A 102 -7.24 -16.86 -0.73
N ASN A 103 -6.67 -17.29 -1.86
CA ASN A 103 -6.28 -18.67 -2.12
C ASN A 103 -4.78 -18.94 -1.85
N ALA A 104 -4.09 -18.03 -1.15
CA ALA A 104 -2.70 -18.25 -0.78
C ALA A 104 -2.58 -19.41 0.22
N GLY A 105 -1.54 -20.23 0.10
CA GLY A 105 -1.34 -21.39 0.98
C GLY A 105 -1.19 -21.03 2.46
N ASP A 106 -0.80 -19.79 2.76
CA ASP A 106 -0.70 -19.28 4.13
C ASP A 106 -1.89 -18.39 4.55
N ALA A 107 -2.93 -18.26 3.73
CA ALA A 107 -4.09 -17.41 4.01
C ALA A 107 -4.79 -17.77 5.32
N GLU A 108 -5.01 -19.05 5.62
CA GLU A 108 -5.64 -19.48 6.88
C GLU A 108 -4.79 -19.10 8.10
N ASN A 109 -3.46 -19.26 8.01
CA ASN A 109 -2.55 -18.85 9.08
C ASN A 109 -2.57 -17.34 9.31
N ILE A 110 -2.65 -16.54 8.25
CA ILE A 110 -2.74 -15.09 8.35
C ILE A 110 -4.09 -14.66 8.95
N LYS A 111 -5.17 -15.38 8.63
CA LYS A 111 -6.49 -15.15 9.22
C LYS A 111 -6.47 -15.43 10.73
N ASP A 112 -5.94 -16.58 11.15
CA ASP A 112 -5.82 -16.92 12.57
C ASP A 112 -4.99 -15.89 13.35
N ARG A 113 -3.83 -15.46 12.80
CA ARG A 113 -3.04 -14.37 13.39
C ARG A 113 -3.83 -13.07 13.51
N MET A 114 -4.55 -12.69 12.45
CA MET A 114 -5.39 -11.49 12.44
C MET A 114 -6.45 -11.50 13.54
N GLU A 115 -7.05 -12.66 13.81
CA GLU A 115 -8.08 -12.82 14.86
C GLU A 115 -7.49 -12.76 16.28
N LYS A 116 -6.21 -13.14 16.45
CA LYS A 116 -5.49 -13.16 17.74
C LYS A 116 -4.81 -11.84 18.12
N LEU A 117 -4.50 -10.99 17.13
CA LEU A 117 -4.05 -9.61 17.35
C LEU A 117 -5.11 -8.85 18.12
#